data_AF-A0A955PE37-F1
#
_entry.id   AF-A0A955PE37-F1
#
_cell.length_a   1.000
_cell.length_b   1.000
_cell.length_c   1.000
_cell.angle_alpha   90.00
_cell.angle_beta   90.00
_cell.angle_gamma   90.00
#
_symmetry.space_group_name_H-M   'P 1'
#
loop_
_entity.id
_entity.type
_entity.pdbx_description
1 polymer ?
#
loop_
_entity_poly.entity_id
_entity_poly.type
_entity_poly.pdbx_seq_one_letter_code
_entity_poly.pdbx_strand_id
1 'polypeptide(L)'
;TLGLIAATLYSLRLIRRAFHGPRQDEKEYLDLTLRERALNGAFALGLIWLGVYPQPAINAVTPTLKSIQSSAATPMAEHNAISGESQ
;
A
#
# COMPACT_ATOMS: atom_id res chain seq x y z
N THR A 1 -12.42 6.61 11.76
CA THR A 1 -13.32 5.74 10.96
C THR A 1 -13.91 6.46 9.74
N LEU A 2 -14.24 7.75 9.84
CA LEU A 2 -14.74 8.56 8.70
C LEU A 2 -13.86 8.47 7.44
N GLY A 3 -12.53 8.39 7.58
CA GLY A 3 -11.61 8.25 6.43
C GLY A 3 -11.83 6.97 5.62
N LEU A 4 -12.06 5.81 6.27
CA LEU A 4 -12.32 4.54 5.59
C LEU A 4 -13.69 4.56 4.89
N ILE A 5 -14.69 5.16 5.55
CA ILE A 5 -16.04 5.34 5.00
C ILE A 5 -15.99 6.23 3.75
N ALA A 6 -15.30 7.37 3.83
CA ALA A 6 -15.14 8.28 2.69
C ALA A 6 -14.36 7.63 1.53
N ALA A 7 -13.29 6.88 1.83
CA ALA A 7 -12.49 6.17 0.83
C ALA A 7 -13.34 5.15 0.05
N THR A 8 -14.06 4.28 0.76
CA THR A 8 -14.91 3.26 0.15
C THR A 8 -16.05 3.88 -0.68
N LEU A 9 -16.71 4.92 -0.18
CA LEU A 9 -17.73 5.68 -0.92
C LEU A 9 -17.18 6.31 -2.20
N TYR A 10 -16.00 6.94 -2.12
CA TYR A 10 -15.38 7.57 -3.28
C TYR A 10 -14.92 6.54 -4.32
N SER A 11 -14.27 5.46 -3.90
CA SER A 11 -13.89 4.34 -4.78
C SER A 11 -15.12 3.75 -5.47
N LEU A 12 -16.23 3.56 -4.76
CA LEU A 12 -17.48 3.05 -5.34
C LEU A 12 -18.13 4.07 -6.30
N ARG A 13 -18.05 5.37 -6.01
CA ARG A 13 -18.52 6.41 -6.94
C ARG A 13 -17.68 6.43 -8.22
N LEU A 14 -16.37 6.25 -8.10
CA LEU A 14 -15.43 6.23 -9.23
C LEU A 14 -15.72 5.05 -10.16
N ILE A 15 -15.85 3.82 -9.64
CA ILE A 15 -16.11 2.63 -10.47
C ILE A 15 -17.48 2.73 -11.18
N ARG A 16 -18.50 3.25 -10.50
CA ARG A 16 -19.82 3.47 -11.13
C ARG A 16 -19.72 4.48 -12.27
N ARG A 17 -19.02 5.60 -12.07
CA ARG A 17 -18.84 6.61 -13.11
C ARG A 17 -18.00 6.09 -14.29
N ALA A 18 -16.94 5.32 -14.02
CA ALA A 18 -16.03 4.83 -15.05
C ALA A 18 -16.63 3.73 -15.94
N PHE A 19 -17.44 2.83 -15.36
CA PHE A 19 -17.96 1.65 -16.09
C PHE A 19 -19.46 1.69 -16.39
N HIS A 20 -20.26 2.44 -15.63
CA HIS A 20 -21.73 2.45 -15.76
C HIS A 20 -22.27 3.81 -16.22
N GLY A 21 -21.41 4.73 -16.66
CA GLY A 21 -21.82 5.99 -17.25
C GLY A 21 -22.41 5.81 -18.66
N PRO A 22 -23.31 6.69 -19.12
CA PRO A 22 -23.75 6.68 -20.51
C PRO A 22 -22.54 6.81 -21.44
N ARG A 23 -22.45 5.95 -22.45
CA ARG A 23 -21.34 5.90 -23.42
C ARG A 23 -21.32 7.23 -24.18
N GLN A 24 -20.40 8.13 -23.80
CA GLN A 24 -20.39 9.52 -24.30
C GLN A 24 -19.76 9.65 -25.68
N ASP A 25 -19.04 8.63 -26.14
CA ASP A 25 -18.30 8.66 -27.40
C ASP A 25 -18.62 7.43 -28.27
N GLU A 26 -19.05 7.66 -29.51
CA GLU A 26 -19.20 6.67 -30.59
C GLU A 26 -17.84 6.15 -31.12
N LYS A 27 -16.73 6.55 -30.50
CA LYS A 27 -15.40 6.07 -30.88
C LYS A 27 -15.25 4.60 -30.47
N GLU A 28 -14.81 3.80 -31.43
CA GLU A 28 -14.41 2.42 -31.20
C GLU A 28 -13.15 2.43 -30.32
N TYR A 29 -13.33 2.16 -29.02
CA TYR A 29 -12.20 1.97 -28.12
C TYR A 29 -11.55 0.65 -28.51
N LEU A 30 -10.27 0.69 -28.88
CA LEU A 30 -9.48 -0.52 -29.11
C LEU A 30 -9.59 -1.39 -27.86
N ASP A 31 -10.12 -2.61 -28.01
CA ASP A 31 -10.24 -3.54 -26.91
C ASP A 31 -8.84 -3.84 -26.33
N LEU A 32 -8.81 -4.18 -25.05
CA LEU A 32 -7.56 -4.49 -24.35
C LEU A 32 -6.84 -5.60 -25.11
N THR A 33 -5.63 -5.29 -25.56
CA THR A 33 -4.82 -6.26 -26.29
C THR A 33 -4.51 -7.44 -25.35
N LEU A 34 -4.32 -8.64 -25.87
CA LEU A 34 -4.07 -9.85 -25.06
C LEU A 34 -2.94 -9.65 -24.04
N ARG A 35 -1.89 -8.90 -24.43
CA ARG A 35 -0.78 -8.50 -23.55
C ARG A 35 -1.22 -7.64 -22.36
N GLU A 36 -2.11 -6.69 -22.57
CA GLU A 36 -2.60 -5.76 -21.54
C GLU A 36 -3.52 -6.49 -20.55
N ARG A 37 -4.36 -7.40 -21.06
CA ARG A 37 -5.19 -8.28 -20.24
C ARG A 37 -4.34 -9.18 -19.36
N ALA A 38 -3.27 -9.76 -19.91
CA ALA A 38 -2.33 -10.59 -19.15
C ALA A 38 -1.62 -9.78 -18.05
N LEU A 39 -1.22 -8.54 -18.34
CA LEU A 39 -0.58 -7.66 -17.36
C LEU A 39 -1.55 -7.25 -16.23
N ASN A 40 -2.77 -6.84 -16.57
CA ASN A 40 -3.81 -6.55 -15.58
C ASN A 40 -4.13 -7.77 -14.71
N GLY A 41 -4.20 -8.96 -15.32
CA GLY A 41 -4.38 -10.23 -14.61
C GLY A 41 -3.22 -10.54 -13.66
N ALA A 42 -1.97 -10.31 -14.08
CA ALA A 42 -0.79 -10.52 -13.25
C ALA A 42 -0.80 -9.60 -12.01
N PHE A 43 -1.18 -8.33 -12.17
CA PHE A 43 -1.34 -7.41 -11.04
C PHE A 43 -2.45 -7.85 -10.08
N ALA A 44 -3.61 -8.24 -10.61
CA ALA A 44 -4.73 -8.73 -9.80
C ALA A 44 -4.33 -9.99 -9.01
N LEU A 45 -3.64 -10.94 -9.65
CA LEU A 45 -3.12 -12.14 -8.99
C LEU A 45 -2.11 -11.80 -7.90
N GLY A 46 -1.20 -10.86 -8.15
CA GLY A 46 -0.24 -10.38 -7.15
C GLY A 46 -0.93 -9.77 -5.92
N LEU A 47 -1.99 -8.97 -6.11
CA LEU A 47 -2.78 -8.40 -5.03
C LEU A 47 -3.54 -9.47 -4.23
N ILE A 48 -4.14 -10.44 -4.90
CA ILE A 48 -4.84 -11.57 -4.24
C ILE A 48 -3.83 -12.40 -3.44
N TRP A 49 -2.71 -12.76 -4.05
CA TRP A 49 -1.65 -13.52 -3.40
C TRP A 49 -1.11 -12.80 -2.17
N LEU A 50 -0.85 -11.49 -2.26
CA LEU A 50 -0.41 -10.67 -1.14
C LEU A 50 -1.47 -10.57 -0.04
N GLY A 51 -2.75 -10.47 -0.42
CA GLY A 51 -3.87 -10.40 0.53
C GLY A 51 -4.10 -11.72 1.29
N VAL A 52 -3.90 -12.87 0.63
CA VAL A 52 -4.05 -14.19 1.25
C VAL A 52 -2.79 -14.60 2.02
N TYR A 53 -1.60 -14.30 1.50
CA TYR A 53 -0.32 -14.69 2.09
C TYR A 53 0.65 -13.49 2.19
N PRO A 54 0.47 -12.62 3.20
CA PRO A 54 1.29 -11.40 3.35
C PRO A 54 2.69 -11.64 3.91
N GLN A 55 2.92 -12.79 4.58
CA GLN A 55 4.18 -13.16 5.23
C GLN A 55 5.45 -12.89 4.40
N PRO A 56 5.56 -13.28 3.12
CA PRO A 56 6.76 -13.06 2.30
C PRO A 56 7.09 -11.56 2.12
N ALA A 57 6.07 -10.72 1.97
CA ALA A 57 6.27 -9.28 1.87
C ALA A 57 6.72 -8.67 3.21
N ILE A 58 6.13 -9.13 4.33
CA ILE A 58 6.50 -8.66 5.67
C ILE A 58 7.93 -9.08 6.03
N ASN A 59 8.32 -10.32 5.71
CA ASN A 59 9.68 -10.82 5.95
C ASN A 59 10.74 -10.02 5.18
N ALA A 60 10.41 -9.56 3.97
CA ALA A 60 11.31 -8.73 3.17
C ALA A 60 11.58 -7.36 3.83
N VAL A 61 10.60 -6.76 4.52
CA VAL A 61 10.74 -5.44 5.16
C VAL A 61 11.19 -5.50 6.62
N THR A 62 11.07 -6.66 7.28
CA THR A 62 11.46 -6.89 8.68
C THR A 62 12.89 -6.42 9.04
N PRO A 63 13.95 -6.74 8.25
CA PRO A 63 15.30 -6.29 8.61
C PRO A 63 15.44 -4.76 8.60
N THR A 64 14.79 -4.08 7.66
CA THR A 64 14.78 -2.61 7.57
C THR A 64 14.02 -1.98 8.73
N LEU A 65 12.90 -2.58 9.15
CA LEU A 65 12.17 -2.11 10.33
C LEU A 65 13.01 -2.25 11.60
N LYS A 66 13.77 -3.34 11.72
CA LYS A 66 14.67 -3.56 12.86
C LYS A 66 15.79 -2.53 12.91
N SER A 67 16.41 -2.18 11.77
CA SER A 67 17.45 -1.14 11.72
C SER A 67 16.89 0.23 12.11
N ILE A 68 15.68 0.57 11.66
CA ILE A 68 15.03 1.84 12.01
C ILE A 68 14.70 1.90 13.51
N GLN A 69 14.19 0.81 14.09
CA GLN A 69 13.87 0.76 15.52
C GLN A 69 15.14 0.92 16.38
N SER A 70 16.24 0.26 16.00
CA SER A 70 17.51 0.38 16.71
C SER A 70 18.09 1.81 16.64
N SER A 71 17.96 2.49 15.50
CA SER A 71 18.40 3.89 15.35
C SER A 71 17.49 4.88 16.07
N ALA A 72 16.18 4.61 16.15
CA ALA A 72 15.21 5.44 16.87
C ALA A 72 15.29 5.29 18.41
N ALA A 73 15.81 4.17 18.91
CA ALA A 73 15.96 3.89 20.34
C ALA A 73 17.21 4.54 20.99
N THR A 74 18.11 5.15 20.21
CA THR A 74 19.37 5.73 20.70
C THR A 74 19.34 7.15 21.32
N PRO A 75 18.22 7.86 21.62
CA PRO A 75 18.31 9.16 22.30
C PRO A 75 18.28 9.13 23.85
N MET A 76 18.23 7.98 24.54
CA MET A 76 18.01 7.95 26.01
C MET A 76 19.12 7.35 26.88
N ALA A 77 20.06 6.58 26.32
CA ALA A 77 21.15 5.99 27.11
C ALA A 77 22.29 6.99 27.39
N GLU A 78 22.47 8.00 26.53
CA GLU A 78 23.56 8.97 26.65
C GLU A 78 23.26 10.10 27.65
N HIS A 79 21.98 10.45 27.88
CA HIS A 79 21.59 11.50 28.83
C HIS A 79 21.75 11.09 30.31
N ASN A 80 21.53 9.81 30.65
CA ASN A 80 21.65 9.32 32.03
C ASN A 80 23.08 9.00 32.47
N ALA A 81 24.02 8.81 31.54
CA ALA A 81 25.43 8.58 31.87
C ALA A 81 26.14 9.88 32.33
N ILE A 82 25.74 11.03 31.77
CA ILE A 82 26.36 12.33 32.05
C ILE A 82 25.85 12.94 33.37
N SER A 83 24.67 12.53 33.86
CA SER A 83 24.10 13.00 35.14
C SER A 83 24.57 12.21 36.37
N GLY A 84 25.30 11.10 36.20
CA GLY A 84 25.72 10.19 37.27
C GLY A 84 27.13 10.42 37.83
N GLU A 85 27.96 11.24 37.18
CA GLU A 85 29.38 11.46 37.56
C GLU A 85 29.63 12.78 38.33
N SER A 86 28.60 13.52 38.74
CA SER A 86 28.76 14.82 39.41
C SER A 86 28.29 14.88 40.87
N GLN A 87 28.45 13.79 41.65
CA GLN A 87 28.37 13.85 43.12
C GLN A 87 29.57 13.17 43.78
#